data_AF-U2V5G5-F1
#
_entry.id   AF-U2V5G5-F1
#
_cell.length_a   1.000
_cell.length_b   1.000
_cell.length_c   1.000
_cell.angle_alpha   90.00
_cell.angle_beta   90.00
_cell.angle_gamma   90.00
#
_symmetry.space_group_name_H-M   'P 1'
#
loop_
_entity.id
_entity.type
_entity.pdbx_description
1 polymer ?
#
loop_
_entity_poly.entity_id
_entity_poly.type
_entity_poly.pdbx_seq_one_letter_code
_entity_poly.pdbx_strand_id
1 'polypeptide(L)' 'MATLNALGMIETKGLVAAVEAADAMVKAANVTLIGKEHVGGGLVTVLVRGDVGAVKAA' A
#
# COMPACT_ATOMS: atom_id res chain seq x y z
N MET A 1 -23.52 -5.25 -6.57
CA MET A 1 -22.30 -4.77 -7.23
C MET A 1 -21.24 -4.69 -6.14
N ALA A 2 -20.19 -5.50 -6.19
CA ALA A 2 -19.14 -5.40 -5.18
C ALA A 2 -18.49 -4.01 -5.34
N THR A 3 -18.71 -3.13 -4.36
CA THR A 3 -17.95 -1.88 -4.26
C THR A 3 -16.50 -2.28 -4.08
N LEU A 4 -15.71 -2.16 -5.16
CA LEU A 4 -14.27 -2.36 -5.09
C LEU A 4 -13.73 -1.29 -4.16
N ASN A 5 -13.26 -1.69 -2.98
CA ASN A 5 -12.57 -0.80 -2.03
C ASN A 5 -11.42 -0.08 -2.75
N ALA A 6 -11.17 1.17 -2.37
CA ALA A 6 -10.13 2.00 -2.98
C ALA A 6 -8.76 1.31 -2.87
N LEU A 7 -7.90 1.53 -3.87
CA LEU A 7 -6.53 0.99 -3.92
C LEU A 7 -5.53 2.11 -3.65
N GLY A 8 -4.65 1.90 -2.68
CA GLY A 8 -3.44 2.70 -2.49
C GLY A 8 -2.21 1.88 -2.91
N MET A 9 -1.22 2.53 -3.53
CA MET A 9 0.04 1.91 -3.91
C MET A 9 1.20 2.85 -3.66
N ILE A 10 2.30 2.32 -3.13
CA ILE A 10 3.58 3.05 -3.01
C ILE A 10 4.68 2.15 -3.61
N GLU A 11 5.42 2.69 -4.59
CA GLU A 11 6.59 2.05 -5.18
C GLU A 11 7.87 2.68 -4.64
N THR A 12 8.84 1.85 -4.27
CA THR A 12 10.12 2.27 -3.71
C THR A 12 11.28 1.51 -4.34
N LYS A 13 12.50 2.06 -4.21
CA LYS A 13 13.73 1.31 -4.49
C LYS A 13 14.16 0.55 -3.25
N GLY A 14 14.12 -0.78 -3.33
CA GLY A 14 14.52 -1.71 -2.28
C GLY A 14 13.38 -2.07 -1.32
N LEU A 15 13.47 -3.25 -0.72
CA LEU A 15 12.42 -3.79 0.15
C LEU A 15 12.29 -3.02 1.47
N VAL A 16 13.36 -2.45 2.01
CA VAL A 16 13.33 -1.76 3.32
C VAL A 16 12.39 -0.56 3.27
N ALA A 17 12.53 0.30 2.26
CA ALA A 17 11.65 1.46 2.09
C ALA A 17 10.19 1.06 1.83
N ALA A 18 9.94 -0.04 1.10
CA ALA A 18 8.60 -0.56 0.89
C ALA A 18 7.95 -1.05 2.21
N VAL A 19 8.72 -1.68 3.10
CA VAL A 19 8.23 -2.12 4.40
C VAL A 19 7.90 -0.93 5.30
N GLU A 20 8.76 0.09 5.35
CA GLU A 20 8.48 1.33 6.09
C GLU A 20 7.23 2.04 5.56
N ALA A 21 7.04 2.09 4.24
CA ALA A 21 5.83 2.63 3.63
C ALA A 21 4.58 1.84 4.03
N ALA A 22 4.66 0.50 4.03
CA ALA A 22 3.56 -0.35 4.47
C ALA A 22 3.20 -0.16 5.95
N ASP A 23 4.20 -0.07 6.83
CA ASP A 23 4.01 0.19 8.27
C ASP A 23 3.34 1.55 8.52
N ALA A 24 3.80 2.59 7.80
CA ALA A 24 3.20 3.92 7.89
C ALA A 24 1.73 3.92 7.43
N MET A 25 1.43 3.32 6.27
CA MET A 25 0.07 3.26 5.71
C MET A 25 -0.92 2.61 6.68
N VAL A 26 -0.59 1.44 7.25
CA VAL A 26 -1.51 0.71 8.14
C VAL A 26 -1.65 1.34 9.53
N LYS A 27 -0.69 2.18 9.96
CA LYS A 27 -0.79 2.95 11.22
C LYS A 27 -1.54 4.27 11.06
N ALA A 28 -1.50 4.87 9.86
CA ALA A 28 -2.12 6.17 9.60
C ALA A 28 -3.65 6.08 9.40
N ALA A 29 -4.15 4.99 8.84
CA ALA A 29 -5.58 4.83 8.59
C ALA A 29 -6.06 3.37 8.62
N ASN A 30 -7.38 3.19 8.67
CA ASN A 30 -8.01 1.87 8.61
C ASN A 30 -7.96 1.30 7.18
N VAL A 31 -6.79 0.77 6.80
CA VAL A 31 -6.54 0.13 5.52
C VAL A 31 -5.91 -1.25 5.74
N THR A 32 -6.16 -2.16 4.79
CA THR A 32 -5.59 -3.51 4.81
C THR A 32 -4.47 -3.59 3.79
N LEU A 33 -3.27 -3.97 4.24
CA LEU A 33 -2.18 -4.38 3.33
C LEU A 33 -2.59 -5.66 2.61
N ILE A 34 -2.76 -5.60 1.29
CA ILE A 34 -3.20 -6.74 0.48
C ILE A 34 -2.05 -7.47 -0.22
N GLY A 35 -0.85 -6.87 -0.25
CA GLY A 35 0.32 -7.52 -0.81
C GLY A 35 1.49 -6.59 -1.07
N LYS A 36 2.55 -7.19 -1.59
CA LYS A 36 3.72 -6.51 -2.13
C LYS A 36 4.16 -7.20 -3.41
N GLU A 37 4.57 -6.43 -4.40
CA GLU A 37 5.04 -6.90 -5.69
C GLU A 37 6.50 -6.51 -5.91
N HIS A 38 7.31 -7.47 -6.36
CA HIS A 38 8.65 -7.16 -6.86
C HIS A 38 8.56 -6.95 -8.37
N VAL A 39 8.70 -5.70 -8.80
CA VAL A 39 8.54 -5.32 -10.20
C VAL A 39 9.81 -5.61 -11.02
N GLY A 40 10.96 -5.65 -10.35
CA GLY A 40 12.28 -5.83 -10.97
C GLY A 40 13.12 -4.55 -10.92
N GLY A 41 14.41 -4.64 -11.25
CA GLY A 41 15.31 -3.48 -11.19
C GLY A 41 15.49 -2.89 -9.78
N GLY A 42 15.19 -3.68 -8.74
CA GLY A 42 15.18 -3.22 -7.35
C GLY A 42 13.92 -2.45 -6.94
N LEU A 43 12.89 -2.38 -7.78
CA LEU A 43 11.61 -1.74 -7.45
C LEU A 43 10.68 -2.72 -6.71
N VAL A 44 10.07 -2.22 -5.63
CA VAL A 44 9.11 -2.93 -4.81
C VAL A 44 7.90 -2.05 -4.57
N THR A 45 6.71 -2.58 -4.84
CA THR A 45 5.44 -1.88 -4.69
C THR A 45 4.60 -2.55 -3.60
N VAL A 46 4.06 -1.76 -2.68
CA VAL A 46 3.13 -2.21 -1.63
C VAL A 46 1.72 -1.72 -1.96
N LEU A 47 0.71 -2.55 -1.63
CA LEU A 47 -0.68 -2.30 -2.02
C LEU A 47 -1.60 -2.37 -0.80
N VAL A 48 -2.46 -1.37 -0.62
CA VAL A 48 -3.47 -1.34 0.45
C VAL A 48 -4.89 -1.16 -0.09
N ARG A 49 -5.89 -1.68 0.63
CA ARG A 49 -7.31 -1.50 0.33
C ARG A 49 -8.06 -0.91 1.52
N GLY A 50 -9.02 -0.04 1.25
CA GLY A 50 -9.90 0.53 2.28
C GLY A 50 -10.92 1.51 1.70
N ASP A 51 -11.59 2.26 2.57
CA ASP A 51 -12.42 3.39 2.15
C ASP A 51 -11.56 4.48 1.50
N VAL A 52 -12.14 5.24 0.58
CA VAL A 52 -11.40 6.28 -0.18
C VAL A 52 -10.70 7.29 0.75
N GLY A 53 -11.35 7.68 1.85
CA GLY A 53 -10.74 8.59 2.84
C GLY A 53 -9.58 7.96 3.59
N ALA A 54 -9.71 6.69 3.99
CA ALA A 54 -8.65 5.95 4.67
C ALA A 54 -7.44 5.75 3.75
N VAL A 55 -7.66 5.38 2.49
CA VAL A 55 -6.59 5.19 1.49
C VAL A 55 -5.87 6.50 1.13
N LYS A 56 -6.52 7.65 1.26
CA LYS A 56 -5.88 8.96 1.06
C LYS A 56 -5.06 9.42 2.26
N ALA A 57 -5.40 8.95 3.46
CA ALA A 57 -4.72 9.30 4.70
C ALA A 57 -3.58 8.33 5.04
N ALA A 58 -3.69 7.08 4.61
CA ALA A 58 -2.63 6.08 4.59
C ALA A 58 -1.48 6.52 3.68
#